data_AF-A0A401RA79-F1
#
_entry.id   AF-A0A401RA79-F1
#
_cell.length_a   1.000
_cell.length_b   1.000
_cell.length_c   1.000
_cell.angle_alpha   90.00
_cell.angle_beta   90.00
_cell.angle_gamma   90.00
#
_symmetry.space_group_name_H-M   'P 1'
#
loop_
_entity.id
_entity.type
_entity.pdbx_description
1 polymer ?
#
loop_
_entity_poly.entity_id
_entity_poly.type
_entity_poly.pdbx_seq_one_letter_code
_entity_poly.pdbx_strand_id
1 'polypeptide(L)'
;MLSRLRTWEPVDWDEVYDDLDTVLGDEVSHHAAGTSVGSPLPEYDALEGLAERFRPALIQLVTRGLRNGAHRKHRDIAVLIEQAQGLIPEELPADAWQAVVLLRKLARVTLGLAERLEDTGIAKGLVEC
;
A
#
# COMPACT_ATOMS: atom_id res chain seq x y z
N MET A 1 -32.30 3.53 9.59
CA MET A 1 -31.38 3.50 10.74
C MET A 1 -30.01 3.89 10.22
N LEU A 2 -29.59 5.13 10.44
CA LEU A 2 -28.41 5.73 9.82
C LEU A 2 -27.13 5.09 10.36
N SER A 3 -26.43 4.46 9.41
CA SER A 3 -24.98 4.32 9.27
C SER A 3 -24.15 4.24 10.55
N ARG A 4 -23.66 3.03 10.84
CA ARG A 4 -22.44 2.83 11.63
C ARG A 4 -21.31 3.56 10.91
N LEU A 5 -21.06 4.81 11.27
CA LEU A 5 -19.77 5.45 11.04
C LEU A 5 -18.79 4.62 11.88
N ARG A 6 -18.17 3.60 11.26
CA ARG A 6 -16.91 3.09 11.77
C ARG A 6 -16.01 4.31 11.84
N THR A 7 -15.67 4.74 13.05
CA THR A 7 -14.62 5.71 13.30
C THR A 7 -13.38 5.12 12.65
N TRP A 8 -13.07 5.56 11.44
CA TRP A 8 -11.84 5.16 10.77
C TRP A 8 -10.74 5.87 11.53
N GLU A 9 -9.86 5.10 12.16
CA GLU A 9 -8.61 5.66 12.67
C GLU A 9 -7.89 6.33 11.49
N PRO A 10 -7.40 7.57 11.65
CA PRO A 10 -6.59 8.20 10.63
C PRO A 10 -5.39 7.30 10.32
N VAL A 11 -5.13 7.11 9.02
CA VAL A 11 -3.94 6.41 8.56
C VAL A 11 -2.74 7.32 8.80
N ASP A 12 -1.74 6.81 9.53
CA ASP A 12 -0.44 7.43 9.65
C ASP A 12 0.35 7.18 8.35
N TRP A 13 0.47 8.21 7.53
CA TRP A 13 1.08 8.08 6.21
C TRP A 13 2.61 8.08 6.26
N ASP A 14 3.22 8.72 7.27
CA ASP A 14 4.66 8.66 7.48
C ASP A 14 5.08 7.21 7.79
N GLU A 15 4.38 6.55 8.72
CA GLU A 15 4.61 5.13 9.02
C GLU A 15 4.39 4.24 7.79
N VAL A 16 3.34 4.50 7.00
CA VAL A 16 3.08 3.74 5.76
C VAL A 16 4.20 3.93 4.75
N TYR A 17 4.77 5.13 4.59
CA TYR A 17 5.88 5.36 3.67
C TYR A 17 7.18 4.70 4.15
N ASP A 18 7.46 4.70 5.45
CA ASP A 18 8.60 3.98 6.04
C ASP A 18 8.46 2.46 5.83
N ASP A 19 7.26 1.92 5.99
CA ASP A 19 6.97 0.51 5.69
C ASP A 19 7.10 0.18 4.20
N LEU A 20 6.69 1.10 3.33
CA LEU A 20 6.86 0.94 1.88
C LEU A 20 8.34 0.87 1.51
N ASP A 21 9.18 1.74 2.09
CA ASP A 21 10.64 1.68 1.91
C ASP A 21 11.21 0.38 2.44
N THR A 22 10.77 -0.09 3.61
CA THR A 22 11.20 -1.36 4.19
C THR A 22 10.89 -2.56 3.27
N VAL A 23 9.70 -2.57 2.64
CA VAL A 23 9.22 -3.70 1.82
C VAL A 23 9.77 -3.64 0.38
N LEU A 24 9.96 -2.44 -0.18
CA LEU A 24 10.37 -2.23 -1.57
C LEU A 24 11.86 -1.88 -1.74
N GLY A 25 12.53 -1.40 -0.69
CA GLY A 25 13.90 -0.86 -0.73
C GLY A 25 14.95 -1.84 -1.23
N ASP A 26 14.77 -3.14 -1.02
CA ASP A 26 15.68 -4.18 -1.54
C ASP A 26 15.64 -4.28 -3.09
N GLU A 27 14.56 -3.81 -3.75
CA GLU A 27 14.48 -3.73 -5.22
C GLU A 27 15.09 -2.44 -5.80
N VAL A 28 15.25 -1.40 -4.99
CA VAL A 28 15.80 -0.08 -5.38
C VAL A 28 17.32 -0.01 -5.14
N SER A 29 17.84 -0.85 -4.24
CA SER A 29 19.26 -0.90 -3.85
C SER A 29 20.19 -1.61 -4.84
N HIS A 30 19.87 -1.65 -6.13
CA HIS A 30 20.75 -2.21 -7.18
C HIS A 30 21.86 -1.27 -7.67
N HIS A 31 21.98 -0.07 -7.11
CA HIS A 31 23.03 0.90 -7.47
C HIS A 31 24.27 0.93 -6.56
N ALA A 32 24.30 0.18 -5.45
CA ALA A 32 25.49 0.04 -4.62
C ALA A 32 26.20 -1.29 -4.91
N ALA A 33 27.40 -1.20 -5.46
CA ALA A 33 28.28 -2.34 -5.69
C ALA A 33 28.58 -3.09 -4.40
N GLY A 34 28.41 -4.42 -4.42
CA GLY A 34 28.97 -5.34 -3.44
C GLY A 34 27.95 -5.94 -2.48
N THR A 35 27.68 -7.24 -2.67
CA THR A 35 26.99 -8.11 -1.70
C THR A 35 25.60 -7.67 -1.25
N SER A 36 24.59 -7.84 -2.13
CA SER A 36 23.23 -8.10 -1.67
C SER A 36 23.18 -9.51 -1.07
N VAL A 37 23.71 -9.67 0.15
CA VAL A 37 23.26 -10.74 1.03
C VAL A 37 21.82 -10.34 1.34
N GLY A 38 20.87 -10.98 0.66
CA GLY A 38 19.45 -10.63 0.74
C GLY A 38 19.06 -10.38 2.18
N SER A 39 18.47 -9.21 2.43
CA SER A 39 17.99 -8.85 3.75
C SER A 39 17.16 -10.03 4.27
N PRO A 40 17.45 -10.57 5.48
CA PRO A 40 16.71 -11.71 6.00
C PRO A 40 15.22 -11.39 5.92
N LEU A 41 14.44 -12.32 5.36
CA LEU A 41 12.99 -12.17 5.27
C LEU A 41 12.47 -11.79 6.66
N PRO A 42 11.64 -10.74 6.80
CA PRO A 42 11.10 -10.35 8.09
C PRO A 42 10.43 -11.55 8.76
N GLU A 43 10.49 -11.60 10.09
CA GLU A 43 9.72 -12.59 10.85
C GLU A 43 8.23 -12.50 10.47
N TYR A 44 7.52 -13.63 10.50
CA TYR A 44 6.14 -13.69 10.02
C TYR A 44 5.22 -12.68 10.72
N ASP A 45 5.40 -12.47 12.03
CA ASP A 45 4.66 -11.49 12.82
C ASP A 45 4.88 -10.05 12.33
N ALA A 46 6.08 -9.75 11.81
CA ALA A 46 6.35 -8.45 11.18
C ALA A 46 5.62 -8.30 9.83
N LEU A 47 5.48 -9.40 9.06
CA LEU A 47 4.70 -9.39 7.81
C LEU A 47 3.20 -9.16 8.07
N GLU A 48 2.68 -9.71 9.16
CA GLU A 48 1.29 -9.49 9.58
C GLU A 48 1.03 -8.02 9.92
N GLY A 49 1.87 -7.42 10.77
CA GLY A 49 1.77 -6.00 11.10
C GLY A 49 1.83 -5.08 9.87
N LEU A 50 2.71 -5.38 8.91
CA LEU A 50 2.81 -4.62 7.66
C LEU A 50 1.54 -4.74 6.80
N ALA A 51 0.95 -5.94 6.70
CA ALA A 51 -0.29 -6.12 5.96
C ALA A 51 -1.48 -5.43 6.66
N GLU A 52 -1.52 -5.46 8.00
CA GLU A 52 -2.54 -4.77 8.80
C GLU A 52 -2.48 -3.26 8.64
N ARG A 53 -1.31 -2.67 8.34
CA ARG A 53 -1.15 -1.24 8.04
C ARG A 53 -1.43 -0.90 6.58
N PHE A 54 -0.97 -1.70 5.62
CA PHE A 54 -1.21 -1.41 4.19
C PHE A 54 -2.68 -1.52 3.79
N ARG A 55 -3.45 -2.45 4.35
CA ARG A 55 -4.87 -2.61 4.01
C ARG A 55 -5.72 -1.37 4.28
N PRO A 56 -5.74 -0.80 5.50
CA PRO A 56 -6.52 0.42 5.77
C PRO A 56 -6.04 1.61 4.94
N ALA A 57 -4.73 1.76 4.72
CA ALA A 57 -4.17 2.78 3.83
C ALA A 57 -4.72 2.64 2.40
N LEU A 58 -4.67 1.41 1.87
CA LEU A 58 -5.15 1.11 0.52
C LEU A 58 -6.67 1.31 0.38
N ILE A 59 -7.46 0.92 1.38
CA ILE A 59 -8.91 1.18 1.39
C ILE A 59 -9.18 2.70 1.39
N GLN A 60 -8.40 3.48 2.13
CA GLN A 60 -8.56 4.93 2.16
C GLN A 60 -8.28 5.54 0.78
N LEU A 61 -7.20 5.12 0.10
CA LEU A 61 -6.86 5.58 -1.25
C LEU A 61 -7.93 5.20 -2.27
N VAL A 62 -8.39 3.94 -2.28
CA VAL A 62 -9.48 3.48 -3.15
C VAL A 62 -10.73 4.32 -2.92
N THR A 63 -11.10 4.54 -1.66
CA THR A 63 -12.25 5.37 -1.30
C THR A 63 -12.12 6.80 -1.82
N ARG A 64 -10.95 7.43 -1.66
CA ARG A 64 -10.67 8.78 -2.20
C ARG A 64 -10.75 8.79 -3.73
N GLY A 65 -10.13 7.84 -4.42
CA GLY A 65 -10.14 7.74 -5.88
C GLY A 65 -11.54 7.53 -6.46
N LEU A 66 -12.36 6.70 -5.82
CA LEU A 66 -13.76 6.50 -6.21
C LEU A 66 -14.61 7.74 -5.95
N ARG A 67 -14.53 8.33 -4.75
CA ARG A 67 -15.30 9.52 -4.35
C ARG A 67 -15.06 10.71 -5.29
N ASN A 68 -13.82 10.91 -5.72
CA ASN A 68 -13.44 12.00 -6.62
C ASN A 68 -13.60 11.66 -8.12
N GLY A 69 -14.04 10.44 -8.46
CA GLY A 69 -14.24 10.01 -9.84
C GLY A 69 -12.94 9.83 -10.63
N ALA A 70 -11.78 9.69 -9.96
CA ALA A 70 -10.46 9.57 -10.58
C ALA A 70 -10.40 8.39 -11.55
N HIS A 71 -10.96 7.24 -11.14
CA HIS A 71 -11.10 6.03 -11.95
C HIS A 71 -11.79 6.24 -13.31
N ARG A 72 -12.66 7.26 -13.45
CA ARG A 72 -13.35 7.52 -14.73
C ARG A 72 -12.52 8.36 -15.69
N LYS A 73 -11.55 9.12 -15.16
CA LYS A 73 -10.74 10.09 -15.90
C LYS A 73 -9.35 9.55 -16.20
N HIS A 74 -8.85 8.66 -15.35
CA HIS A 74 -7.47 8.16 -15.36
C HIS A 74 -7.50 6.63 -15.36
N ARG A 75 -7.15 6.03 -16.51
CA ARG A 75 -7.20 4.58 -16.72
C ARG A 75 -6.23 3.84 -15.81
N ASP A 76 -5.06 4.41 -15.59
CA ASP A 76 -4.04 3.93 -14.65
C ASP A 76 -4.57 3.86 -13.21
N ILE A 77 -5.27 4.90 -12.75
CA ILE A 77 -5.92 4.89 -11.42
C ILE A 77 -7.02 3.83 -11.35
N ALA A 78 -7.79 3.64 -12.43
CA ALA A 78 -8.81 2.60 -12.48
C ALA A 78 -8.21 1.19 -12.31
N VAL A 79 -7.12 0.90 -13.03
CA VAL A 79 -6.41 -0.38 -12.92
C VAL A 79 -5.88 -0.60 -11.50
N LEU A 80 -5.29 0.41 -10.87
CA LEU A 80 -4.79 0.32 -9.51
C LEU A 80 -5.91 0.09 -8.49
N ILE A 81 -7.08 0.71 -8.68
CA ILE A 81 -8.26 0.48 -7.84
C ILE A 81 -8.77 -0.96 -7.98
N GLU A 82 -8.83 -1.49 -9.19
CA GLU A 82 -9.25 -2.89 -9.42
C GLU A 82 -8.27 -3.88 -8.77
N GLN A 83 -6.96 -3.66 -8.92
CA GLN A 83 -5.93 -4.44 -8.25
C GLN A 83 -6.06 -4.36 -6.73
N ALA A 84 -6.27 -3.17 -6.19
CA ALA A 84 -6.46 -2.95 -4.76
C ALA A 84 -7.68 -3.70 -4.23
N GLN A 85 -8.81 -3.65 -4.93
CA GLN A 85 -10.03 -4.37 -4.57
C GLN A 85 -9.82 -5.90 -4.57
N GLY A 86 -8.98 -6.41 -5.46
CA GLY A 86 -8.58 -7.82 -5.45
C GLY A 86 -7.67 -8.19 -4.27
N LEU A 87 -6.76 -7.30 -3.86
CA LEU A 87 -5.77 -7.57 -2.80
C LEU A 87 -6.31 -7.36 -1.37
N ILE A 88 -7.22 -6.41 -1.16
CA ILE A 88 -7.79 -6.10 0.17
C ILE A 88 -8.36 -7.33 0.91
N PRO A 89 -9.10 -8.27 0.26
CA PRO A 89 -9.64 -9.44 0.95
C PRO A 89 -8.65 -10.61 1.09
N GLU A 90 -7.50 -10.60 0.40
CA GLU A 90 -6.54 -11.73 0.40
C GLU A 90 -5.93 -11.88 1.78
N GLU A 91 -5.99 -13.05 2.42
CA GLU A 91 -5.32 -13.29 3.70
C GLU A 91 -3.81 -13.51 3.51
N LEU A 92 -3.01 -13.24 4.54
CA LEU A 92 -1.59 -13.58 4.50
C LEU A 92 -1.43 -15.12 4.44
N PRO A 93 -0.73 -15.65 3.42
CA PRO A 93 -0.43 -17.07 3.34
C PRO A 93 0.50 -17.50 4.48
N ALA A 94 0.27 -18.68 5.06
CA ALA A 94 1.17 -19.25 6.06
C ALA A 94 2.59 -19.54 5.54
N ASP A 95 2.75 -19.69 4.22
CA ASP A 95 4.05 -19.78 3.57
C ASP A 95 4.74 -18.41 3.54
N ALA A 96 5.87 -18.29 4.22
CA ALA A 96 6.59 -17.02 4.38
C ALA A 96 6.98 -16.36 3.04
N TRP A 97 7.32 -17.16 2.03
CA TRP A 97 7.65 -16.61 0.71
C TRP A 97 6.42 -16.03 0.02
N GLN A 98 5.29 -16.76 0.02
CA GLN A 98 4.02 -16.26 -0.51
C GLN A 98 3.51 -15.04 0.26
N ALA A 99 3.69 -14.99 1.57
CA ALA A 99 3.41 -13.82 2.41
C ALA A 99 4.19 -12.59 1.95
N VAL A 100 5.50 -12.72 1.75
CA VAL A 100 6.33 -11.62 1.24
C VAL A 100 5.91 -11.21 -0.18
N VAL A 101 5.55 -12.15 -1.04
CA VAL A 101 5.04 -11.83 -2.38
C VAL A 101 3.73 -11.05 -2.32
N LEU A 102 2.79 -11.44 -1.45
CA LEU A 102 1.54 -10.71 -1.26
C LEU A 102 1.81 -9.30 -0.70
N LEU A 103 2.72 -9.20 0.28
CA LEU A 103 3.06 -7.94 0.90
C LEU A 103 3.69 -6.95 -0.10
N ARG A 104 4.60 -7.42 -0.96
CA ARG A 104 5.16 -6.59 -2.04
C ARG A 104 4.10 -6.14 -3.03
N LYS A 105 3.09 -6.96 -3.32
CA LYS A 105 1.96 -6.55 -4.17
C LYS A 105 1.12 -5.47 -3.50
N LEU A 106 0.79 -5.64 -2.21
CA LEU A 106 0.11 -4.61 -1.42
C LEU A 106 0.90 -3.30 -1.43
N ALA A 107 2.18 -3.35 -1.11
CA ALA A 107 3.07 -2.19 -1.10
C ALA A 107 3.09 -1.44 -2.44
N ARG A 108 3.30 -2.16 -3.56
CA ARG A 108 3.33 -1.56 -4.90
C ARG A 108 2.02 -0.89 -5.28
N VAL A 109 0.89 -1.53 -4.99
CA VAL A 109 -0.42 -0.97 -5.33
C VAL A 109 -0.74 0.23 -4.43
N THR A 110 -0.38 0.18 -3.16
CA THR A 110 -0.51 1.32 -2.23
C THR A 110 0.31 2.51 -2.70
N LEU A 111 1.62 2.34 -2.94
CA LEU A 111 2.50 3.40 -3.43
C LEU A 111 2.00 3.97 -4.76
N GLY A 112 1.76 3.10 -5.74
CA GLY A 112 1.31 3.52 -7.06
C GLY A 112 -0.02 4.28 -7.01
N LEU A 113 -0.96 3.86 -6.17
CA LEU A 113 -2.24 4.57 -6.03
C LEU A 113 -2.08 5.90 -5.28
N ALA A 114 -1.21 5.97 -4.27
CA ALA A 114 -0.87 7.20 -3.56
C ALA A 114 -0.29 8.25 -4.53
N GLU A 115 0.78 7.90 -5.25
CA GLU A 115 1.45 8.78 -6.22
C GLU A 115 0.48 9.32 -7.28
N ARG A 116 -0.34 8.45 -7.90
CA ARG A 116 -1.28 8.90 -8.94
C ARG A 116 -2.39 9.79 -8.39
N LEU A 117 -2.83 9.57 -7.16
CA LEU A 117 -3.81 10.44 -6.53
C LEU A 117 -3.20 11.79 -6.10
N GLU A 118 -1.92 11.82 -5.75
CA GLU A 118 -1.17 13.05 -5.50
C GLU A 118 -0.97 13.86 -6.79
N ASP A 119 -0.54 13.20 -7.88
CA ASP A 119 -0.34 13.81 -9.22
C ASP A 119 -1.62 14.47 -9.75
N THR A 120 -2.78 13.90 -9.43
CA THR A 120 -4.10 14.45 -9.81
C THR A 120 -4.60 15.52 -8.84
N GLY A 121 -3.84 15.81 -7.78
CA GLY A 121 -4.18 16.78 -6.73
C GLY A 121 -5.30 16.31 -5.80
N ILE A 122 -5.70 15.04 -5.88
CA ILE A 122 -6.79 14.44 -5.10
C ILE A 122 -6.31 14.06 -3.69
N ALA A 123 -5.05 13.70 -3.55
CA ALA A 123 -4.42 13.29 -2.29
C ALA A 123 -3.37 14.30 -1.80
N LYS A 124 -3.54 15.61 -2.03
CA LYS A 124 -2.66 16.60 -1.41
C LYS A 124 -2.64 16.43 0.11
N GLY A 125 -1.44 16.34 0.69
CA GLY A 125 -1.23 16.19 2.15
C GLY A 125 -1.33 14.75 2.65
N LEU A 126 -0.87 13.73 1.90
CA LEU A 126 -0.57 12.43 2.51
C LEU A 126 0.65 12.55 3.43
N VAL A 127 1.66 13.31 3.02
CA VAL A 127 2.77 13.75 3.87
C VAL A 127 2.58 15.25 4.10
N GLU A 128 1.95 15.65 5.20
CA GLU A 128 1.99 17.05 5.64
C GLU A 128 3.23 17.21 6.53
N CYS A 129 4.20 18.03 6.07
CA CYS A 129 5.45 18.34 6.77
C CYS A 129 5.26 18.89 8.19
#